data_AF-J9BYW9-F1
#
_entry.id   AF-J9BYW9-F1
#
_cell.length_a   1.000
_cell.length_b   1.000
_cell.length_c   1.000
_cell.angle_alpha   90.00
_cell.angle_beta   90.00
_cell.angle_gamma   90.00
#
_symmetry.space_group_name_H-M   'P 1'
#
loop_
_entity.id
_entity.type
_entity.pdbx_description
1 polymer ?
#
loop_
_entity_poly.entity_id
_entity_poly.type
_entity_poly.pdbx_seq_one_letter_code
_entity_poly.pdbx_strand_id
1 'polypeptide(L)'
;GMDSLPKPKGIELLPYVMGKYRHEPDINANPYHKGNSWGGNVGLDAKFALSDFTLDMTINPDYGQVELDPSVMNLTAYETFYDEKRPFFLEGKHILDFANGGDMMFYTRRIGASPSYSPRNIDNVNSFAETKENVPIIGALKLTGTNKRGLTIGVIESVTARSSAKVMRDGVESKDVVEPL
;
A
#
# COMPACT_ATOMS: atom_id res chain seq x y z
N GLY A 1 38.42 13.68 3.94
CA GLY A 1 37.04 13.15 3.84
C GLY A 1 36.24 13.76 4.96
N MET A 2 34.94 13.99 4.77
CA MET A 2 34.06 14.44 5.86
C MET A 2 33.77 13.26 6.80
N ASP A 3 34.75 12.89 7.63
CA ASP A 3 34.65 11.75 8.56
C ASP A 3 34.01 12.14 9.91
N SER A 4 33.60 13.40 10.08
CA SER A 4 33.21 14.00 11.37
C SER A 4 31.87 14.73 11.34
N LEU A 5 30.88 14.23 10.61
CA LEU A 5 29.51 14.71 10.78
C LEU A 5 28.87 14.02 12.00
N PRO A 6 28.25 14.77 12.92
CA PRO A 6 27.53 14.18 14.03
C PRO A 6 26.43 13.27 13.50
N LYS A 7 26.43 12.01 13.97
CA LYS A 7 25.45 11.02 13.53
C LYS A 7 24.10 11.40 14.11
N PRO A 8 23.04 11.53 13.29
CA PRO A 8 21.71 11.75 13.82
C PRO A 8 21.37 10.55 14.72
N LYS A 9 21.21 10.83 16.00
CA LYS A 9 20.57 9.92 16.96
C LYS A 9 19.24 10.56 17.26
N GLY A 10 18.18 9.92 16.80
CA GLY A 10 16.84 10.50 16.88
C GLY A 10 15.81 9.40 16.85
N ILE A 11 14.75 9.63 17.60
CA ILE A 11 13.52 8.87 17.53
C ILE A 11 12.45 9.87 17.13
N GLU A 12 11.75 9.58 16.04
CA GLU A 12 10.61 10.36 15.58
C GLU A 12 9.38 9.47 15.64
N LEU A 13 8.30 9.99 16.20
CA LEU A 13 7.02 9.30 16.32
C LEU A 13 5.94 10.21 15.75
N LEU A 14 5.17 9.69 14.80
CA LEU A 14 4.20 10.43 14.01
C LEU A 14 2.86 9.71 14.04
N PRO A 15 2.02 9.91 15.08
CA PRO A 15 0.66 9.43 15.08
C PRO A 15 -0.20 10.27 14.13
N TYR A 16 -1.18 9.65 13.47
CA TYR A 16 -2.15 10.37 12.65
C TYR A 16 -3.55 9.78 12.79
N VAL A 17 -4.53 10.61 12.45
CA VAL A 17 -5.94 10.27 12.31
C VAL A 17 -6.44 10.85 10.98
N MET A 18 -7.23 10.07 10.26
CA MET A 18 -7.80 10.44 8.98
C MET A 18 -9.31 10.21 8.99
N GLY A 19 -10.05 11.13 8.38
CA GLY A 19 -11.45 10.96 8.01
C GLY A 19 -11.58 10.98 6.49
N LYS A 20 -12.34 10.03 5.94
CA LYS A 20 -12.60 9.91 4.50
C LYS A 20 -14.08 10.11 4.24
N TYR A 21 -14.40 11.02 3.34
CA TYR A 21 -15.72 11.13 2.74
C TYR A 21 -15.59 10.87 1.25
N ARG A 22 -16.38 9.92 0.73
CA ARG A 22 -16.38 9.59 -0.70
C ARG A 22 -17.78 9.77 -1.25
N HIS A 23 -17.88 10.52 -2.34
CA HIS A 23 -19.07 10.62 -3.16
C HIS A 23 -18.82 9.90 -4.48
N GLU A 24 -19.63 8.91 -4.80
CA GLU A 24 -19.62 8.17 -6.05
C GLU A 24 -20.98 8.32 -6.73
N PRO A 25 -21.07 8.24 -8.07
CA PRO A 25 -22.36 8.19 -8.74
C PRO A 25 -23.16 6.97 -8.27
N ASP A 26 -24.44 7.18 -7.94
CA ASP A 26 -25.36 6.08 -7.65
C ASP A 26 -25.63 5.30 -8.94
N ILE A 27 -25.33 4.00 -8.92
CA ILE A 27 -25.61 3.09 -10.03
C ILE A 27 -26.82 2.26 -9.63
N ASN A 28 -27.99 2.63 -10.18
CA ASN A 28 -29.25 1.90 -9.98
C ASN A 28 -29.03 0.39 -10.15
N ALA A 29 -29.48 -0.39 -9.15
CA ALA A 29 -29.36 -1.84 -8.98
C ALA A 29 -28.10 -2.38 -8.27
N ASN A 30 -26.99 -1.63 -8.13
CA ASN A 30 -25.80 -2.12 -7.41
C ASN A 30 -25.81 -1.71 -5.92
N PRO A 31 -26.00 -2.64 -4.96
CA PRO A 31 -26.08 -2.32 -3.53
C PRO A 31 -24.76 -1.80 -2.93
N TYR A 32 -23.64 -1.90 -3.65
CA TYR A 32 -22.32 -1.48 -3.19
C TYR A 32 -21.92 -0.07 -3.65
N HIS A 33 -22.70 0.57 -4.54
CA HIS A 33 -22.49 1.95 -5.01
C HIS A 33 -23.54 2.89 -4.41
N LYS A 34 -23.52 3.08 -3.08
CA LYS A 34 -24.56 3.81 -2.33
C LYS A 34 -24.48 5.34 -2.40
N GLY A 35 -23.74 5.90 -3.35
CA GLY A 35 -23.60 7.35 -3.51
C GLY A 35 -22.63 8.02 -2.52
N ASN A 36 -22.77 7.75 -1.22
CA ASN A 36 -21.93 8.36 -0.17
C ASN A 36 -21.35 7.30 0.77
N SER A 37 -20.08 7.46 1.12
CA SER A 37 -19.45 6.69 2.20
C SER A 37 -18.60 7.56 3.11
N TRP A 38 -18.64 7.23 4.40
CA TRP A 38 -17.79 7.80 5.42
C TRP A 38 -16.87 6.70 5.95
N GLY A 39 -15.61 7.05 6.15
CA GLY A 39 -14.61 6.18 6.74
C GLY A 39 -13.67 6.99 7.62
N GLY A 40 -12.88 6.30 8.41
CA GLY A 40 -11.80 6.90 9.16
C GLY A 40 -10.68 5.89 9.37
N ASN A 41 -9.49 6.40 9.62
CA ASN A 41 -8.32 5.59 9.91
C ASN A 41 -7.46 6.24 11.00
N VAL A 42 -6.70 5.43 11.73
CA VAL A 42 -5.67 5.88 12.67
C VAL A 42 -4.43 5.05 12.48
N GLY A 43 -3.26 5.65 12.62
CA GLY A 43 -2.02 4.90 12.59
C GLY A 43 -0.86 5.67 13.19
N LEU A 44 0.30 5.04 13.11
CA LEU A 44 1.50 5.51 13.78
C LEU A 44 2.72 5.12 12.95
N ASP A 45 3.52 6.12 12.63
CA ASP A 45 4.84 5.92 12.05
C ASP A 45 5.91 6.19 13.12
N ALA A 46 6.99 5.43 13.06
CA ALA A 46 8.13 5.56 13.94
C ALA A 46 9.42 5.45 13.14
N LYS A 47 10.40 6.28 13.49
CA LYS A 47 11.69 6.30 12.82
C LYS A 47 12.81 6.39 13.83
N PHE A 48 13.80 5.53 13.65
CA PHE A 48 14.96 5.43 14.51
C PHE A 48 16.22 5.61 13.65
N ALA A 49 16.93 6.72 13.91
CA ALA A 49 18.24 6.93 13.32
C ALA A 49 19.29 6.12 14.11
N LEU A 50 19.72 5.01 13.52
CA LEU A 50 20.87 4.24 13.98
C LEU A 50 22.12 4.81 13.31
N SER A 51 23.27 4.68 13.97
CA SER A 51 24.56 5.22 13.53
C SER A 51 24.77 5.32 12.00
N ASP A 52 24.64 4.19 11.30
CA ASP A 52 24.88 4.09 9.85
C ASP A 52 23.61 3.60 9.10
N PHE A 53 22.47 3.47 9.81
CA PHE A 53 21.24 2.86 9.31
C PHE A 53 20.01 3.60 9.83
N THR A 54 18.92 3.58 9.09
CA THR A 54 17.62 4.09 9.50
C THR A 54 16.65 2.93 9.57
N LEU A 55 15.96 2.82 10.70
CA LEU A 55 14.86 1.88 10.89
C LEU A 55 13.55 2.68 10.86
N ASP A 56 12.75 2.48 9.82
CA ASP A 56 11.40 3.01 9.69
C ASP A 56 10.39 1.90 10.02
N MET A 57 9.35 2.25 10.78
CA MET A 57 8.26 1.36 11.15
C MET A 57 6.93 2.10 10.94
N THR A 58 5.91 1.38 10.52
CA THR A 58 4.56 1.91 10.38
C THR A 58 3.54 0.90 10.86
N ILE A 59 2.48 1.39 11.50
CA ILE A 59 1.31 0.61 11.94
C ILE A 59 0.08 1.24 11.32
N ASN A 60 -0.69 0.42 10.60
CA ASN A 60 -1.89 0.79 9.87
C ASN A 60 -1.71 2.05 9.00
N PRO A 61 -0.66 2.09 8.15
CA PRO A 61 -0.31 3.22 7.31
C PRO A 61 -1.51 3.75 6.50
N ASP A 62 -1.72 5.07 6.51
CA ASP A 62 -2.72 5.69 5.65
C ASP A 62 -2.13 6.04 4.29
N TYR A 63 -2.43 5.20 3.31
CA TYR A 63 -2.07 5.44 1.91
C TYR A 63 -3.21 6.03 1.09
N GLY A 64 -4.39 6.23 1.70
CA GLY A 64 -5.57 6.78 1.02
C GLY A 64 -5.43 8.26 0.68
N GLN A 65 -4.40 8.94 1.18
CA GLN A 65 -4.04 10.33 0.87
C GLN A 65 -3.10 10.46 -0.34
N VAL A 66 -2.60 9.34 -0.85
CA VAL A 66 -1.73 9.35 -2.01
C VAL A 66 -2.54 9.57 -3.27
N GLU A 67 -2.03 10.38 -4.19
CA GLU A 67 -2.67 10.64 -5.47
C GLU A 67 -3.06 9.32 -6.15
N LEU A 68 -4.31 9.24 -6.60
CA LEU A 68 -4.80 8.13 -7.41
C LEU A 68 -3.90 7.95 -8.63
N ASP A 69 -3.63 6.70 -8.96
CA ASP A 69 -2.93 6.39 -10.19
C ASP A 69 -3.77 6.78 -11.40
N PRO A 70 -3.12 7.27 -12.48
CA PRO A 70 -3.84 7.53 -13.70
C PRO A 70 -4.41 6.21 -14.25
N SER A 71 -5.68 6.26 -14.65
CA SER A 71 -6.32 5.15 -15.35
C SER A 71 -5.75 5.08 -16.77
N VAL A 72 -4.85 4.12 -16.99
CA VAL A 72 -4.20 3.90 -18.28
C VAL A 72 -4.68 2.57 -18.84
N MET A 73 -5.27 2.59 -20.03
CA MET A 73 -5.61 1.39 -20.77
C MET A 73 -4.34 0.78 -21.36
N ASN A 74 -3.73 -0.16 -20.63
CA ASN A 74 -2.57 -0.88 -21.13
C ASN A 74 -3.01 -2.08 -21.98
N LEU A 75 -2.80 -1.99 -23.29
CA LEU A 75 -3.13 -3.03 -24.27
C LEU A 75 -1.94 -3.97 -24.57
N THR A 76 -0.83 -3.81 -23.85
CA THR A 76 0.37 -4.65 -24.00
C THR A 76 0.33 -5.86 -23.05
N ALA A 77 1.20 -6.84 -23.28
CA ALA A 77 1.34 -8.01 -22.41
C ALA A 77 2.19 -7.73 -21.14
N TYR A 78 2.68 -6.50 -20.97
CA TYR A 78 3.54 -6.11 -19.85
C TYR A 78 2.75 -5.29 -18.82
N GLU A 79 3.10 -5.41 -17.54
CA GLU A 79 2.49 -4.64 -16.45
C GLU A 79 2.86 -3.15 -16.55
N THR A 80 1.93 -2.27 -16.20
CA THR A 80 2.21 -0.83 -16.05
C THR A 80 2.84 -0.59 -14.69
N PHE A 81 4.06 -0.06 -14.70
CA PHE A 81 4.74 0.37 -13.47
C PHE A 81 4.35 1.81 -13.14
N TYR A 82 3.99 2.06 -11.89
CA TYR A 82 3.66 3.37 -11.36
C TYR A 82 4.73 3.83 -10.37
N ASP A 83 5.03 5.13 -10.33
CA ASP A 83 5.96 5.66 -9.35
C ASP A 83 5.41 5.53 -7.94
N GLU A 84 6.21 5.05 -6.99
CA GLU A 84 5.81 5.04 -5.59
C GLU A 84 5.59 6.46 -5.08
N LYS A 85 4.49 6.68 -4.37
CA LYS A 85 4.10 8.01 -3.83
C LYS A 85 3.83 7.98 -2.33
N ARG A 86 3.81 6.80 -1.71
CA ARG A 86 3.57 6.63 -0.27
C ARG A 86 4.83 7.03 0.52
N PRO A 87 4.74 7.96 1.49
CA PRO A 87 5.91 8.49 2.20
C PRO A 87 6.83 7.41 2.80
N PHE A 88 6.25 6.37 3.42
CA PHE A 88 7.00 5.25 3.99
C PHE A 88 7.92 4.56 2.99
N PHE A 89 7.49 4.38 1.73
CA PHE A 89 8.27 3.69 0.70
C PHE A 89 9.18 4.62 -0.10
N LEU A 90 8.87 5.93 -0.13
CA LEU A 90 9.70 6.95 -0.76
C LEU A 90 11.01 7.20 0.00
N GLU A 91 10.94 7.18 1.33
CA GLU A 91 12.11 7.37 2.16
C GLU A 91 13.12 6.22 1.92
N GLY A 92 14.38 6.55 1.67
CA GLY A 92 15.42 5.56 1.43
C GLY A 92 15.22 4.74 0.15
N LYS A 93 14.29 5.10 -0.75
CA LYS A 93 13.98 4.32 -1.96
C LYS A 93 15.22 4.02 -2.79
N HIS A 94 16.16 4.95 -2.87
CA HIS A 94 17.40 4.82 -3.65
C HIS A 94 18.31 3.67 -3.19
N ILE A 95 18.13 3.16 -1.97
CA ILE A 95 18.84 1.99 -1.45
C ILE A 95 18.18 0.68 -1.91
N LEU A 96 16.86 0.72 -2.13
CA LEU A 96 16.05 -0.42 -2.57
C LEU A 96 15.87 -0.46 -4.11
N ASP A 97 16.11 0.67 -4.76
CA ASP A 97 16.01 0.90 -6.21
C ASP A 97 17.31 0.44 -6.90
N PHE A 98 17.50 -0.87 -6.99
CA PHE A 98 18.59 -1.47 -7.74
C PHE A 98 18.03 -2.28 -8.92
N ALA A 99 18.53 -1.98 -10.11
CA ALA A 99 18.20 -2.72 -11.33
C ALA A 99 19.30 -3.74 -11.63
N ASN A 100 18.91 -4.95 -12.04
CA ASN A 100 19.84 -5.92 -12.62
C ASN A 100 19.53 -6.06 -14.10
N GLY A 101 20.42 -5.59 -14.98
CA GLY A 101 20.24 -5.71 -16.44
C GLY A 101 19.08 -4.90 -17.03
N GLY A 102 18.56 -3.89 -16.32
CA GLY A 102 17.41 -3.09 -16.74
C GLY A 102 16.08 -3.52 -16.12
N ASP A 103 16.05 -4.66 -15.43
CA ASP A 103 14.87 -5.14 -14.72
C ASP A 103 14.77 -4.52 -13.32
N MET A 104 13.60 -3.97 -13.00
CA MET A 104 13.26 -3.49 -11.67
C MET A 104 13.13 -4.69 -10.73
N MET A 105 14.10 -4.87 -9.84
CA MET A 105 14.13 -6.01 -8.91
C MET A 105 13.14 -5.82 -7.74
N PHE A 106 12.77 -4.57 -7.45
CA PHE A 106 11.94 -4.26 -6.29
C PHE A 106 10.86 -3.23 -6.63
N TYR A 107 9.59 -3.65 -6.56
CA TYR A 107 8.43 -2.81 -6.83
C TYR A 107 7.53 -2.71 -5.60
N THR A 108 7.69 -1.64 -4.83
CA THR A 108 7.00 -1.43 -3.54
C THR A 108 5.49 -1.42 -3.64
N ARG A 109 4.94 -1.03 -4.80
CA ARG A 109 3.48 -1.01 -5.05
C ARG A 109 2.84 -2.40 -5.10
N ARG A 110 3.62 -3.49 -5.13
CA ARG A 110 3.09 -4.83 -4.87
C ARG A 110 2.59 -4.98 -3.43
N ILE A 111 3.18 -4.25 -2.48
CA ILE A 111 2.77 -4.30 -1.09
C ILE A 111 1.49 -3.48 -0.89
N GLY A 112 0.41 -4.15 -0.48
CA GLY A 112 -0.91 -3.53 -0.38
C GLY A 112 -1.55 -3.23 -1.74
N ALA A 113 -1.18 -3.99 -2.77
CA ALA A 113 -1.80 -3.93 -4.08
C ALA A 113 -3.29 -4.34 -4.04
N SER A 114 -3.96 -4.29 -5.18
CA SER A 114 -5.30 -4.88 -5.31
C SER A 114 -5.30 -6.36 -4.91
N PRO A 115 -6.40 -6.86 -4.33
CA PRO A 115 -6.48 -8.26 -3.94
C PRO A 115 -6.18 -9.22 -5.10
N SER A 116 -5.54 -10.33 -4.78
CA SER A 116 -5.11 -11.35 -5.74
C SER A 116 -6.29 -12.10 -6.37
N TYR A 117 -7.43 -12.15 -5.68
CA TYR A 117 -8.62 -12.85 -6.13
C TYR A 117 -9.81 -11.90 -6.29
N SER A 118 -10.60 -12.14 -7.33
CA SER A 118 -11.89 -11.47 -7.53
C SER A 118 -13.05 -12.43 -7.22
N PRO A 119 -14.17 -11.94 -6.66
CA PRO A 119 -15.38 -12.73 -6.52
C PRO A 119 -15.83 -13.34 -7.86
N ARG A 120 -16.18 -14.62 -7.84
CA ARG A 120 -16.62 -15.33 -9.05
C ARG A 120 -18.13 -15.19 -9.26
N ASN A 121 -18.58 -15.37 -10.49
CA ASN A 121 -20.00 -15.35 -10.89
C ASN A 121 -20.69 -14.02 -10.56
N ILE A 122 -20.11 -12.91 -11.04
CA ILE A 122 -20.66 -11.56 -10.93
C ILE A 122 -21.07 -11.10 -12.33
N ASP A 123 -22.37 -10.92 -12.54
CA ASP A 123 -22.99 -10.52 -13.81
C ASP A 123 -23.39 -9.04 -13.85
N ASN A 124 -23.36 -8.34 -12.71
CA ASN A 124 -23.84 -6.97 -12.53
C ASN A 124 -25.31 -6.76 -12.92
N VAL A 125 -26.11 -7.83 -12.92
CA VAL A 125 -27.56 -7.81 -13.17
C VAL A 125 -28.31 -8.33 -11.95
N ASN A 126 -28.06 -9.59 -11.57
CA ASN A 126 -28.64 -10.23 -10.38
C ASN A 126 -27.58 -10.51 -9.31
N SER A 127 -26.31 -10.32 -9.65
CA SER A 127 -25.18 -10.53 -8.77
C SER A 127 -24.19 -9.36 -8.82
N PHE A 128 -23.77 -8.91 -7.64
CA PHE A 128 -22.94 -7.74 -7.45
C PHE A 128 -21.85 -8.04 -6.42
N ALA A 129 -20.69 -7.38 -6.54
CA ALA A 129 -19.61 -7.50 -5.58
C ALA A 129 -19.05 -6.11 -5.22
N GLU A 130 -18.65 -5.97 -3.95
CA GLU A 130 -17.84 -4.85 -3.50
C GLU A 130 -16.42 -4.98 -4.06
N THR A 131 -15.93 -3.93 -4.72
CA THR A 131 -14.54 -3.86 -5.18
C THR A 131 -13.65 -3.28 -4.08
N LYS A 132 -12.59 -4.01 -3.72
CA LYS A 132 -11.53 -3.49 -2.86
C LYS A 132 -10.40 -2.95 -3.73
N GLU A 133 -10.12 -1.65 -3.61
CA GLU A 133 -9.04 -0.99 -4.36
C GLU A 133 -7.65 -1.53 -3.94
N ASN A 134 -7.44 -1.72 -2.63
CA ASN A 134 -6.17 -2.12 -2.05
C ASN A 134 -6.37 -3.06 -0.86
N VAL A 135 -5.40 -3.95 -0.64
CA VAL A 135 -5.28 -4.75 0.58
C VAL A 135 -4.66 -3.89 1.69
N PRO A 136 -5.31 -3.75 2.86
CA PRO A 136 -4.76 -2.96 3.96
C PRO A 136 -3.43 -3.53 4.44
N ILE A 137 -2.44 -2.66 4.67
CA ILE A 137 -1.21 -3.02 5.36
C ILE A 137 -1.45 -2.86 6.87
N ILE A 138 -1.22 -3.91 7.64
CA ILE A 138 -1.33 -3.89 9.11
C ILE A 138 -0.11 -3.16 9.69
N GLY A 139 1.06 -3.42 9.12
CA GLY A 139 2.28 -2.71 9.46
C GLY A 139 3.43 -3.10 8.54
N ALA A 140 4.47 -2.29 8.57
CA ALA A 140 5.69 -2.55 7.83
C ALA A 140 6.91 -2.03 8.58
N LEU A 141 8.05 -2.62 8.27
CA LEU A 141 9.35 -2.31 8.83
C LEU A 141 10.35 -2.24 7.70
N LYS A 142 11.21 -1.22 7.73
CA LYS A 142 12.21 -0.97 6.70
C LYS A 142 13.52 -0.56 7.36
N LEU A 143 14.60 -1.27 7.06
CA LEU A 143 15.95 -0.98 7.52
C LEU A 143 16.80 -0.61 6.31
N THR A 144 17.35 0.59 6.28
CA THR A 144 18.19 1.06 5.15
C THR A 144 19.43 1.77 5.64
N GLY A 145 20.55 1.62 4.94
CA GLY A 145 21.75 2.41 5.24
C GLY A 145 23.01 1.90 4.59
N THR A 146 24.07 2.70 4.71
CA THR A 146 25.41 2.39 4.18
C THR A 146 26.43 2.52 5.29
N ASN A 147 27.12 1.43 5.61
CA ASN A 147 28.14 1.46 6.65
C ASN A 147 29.42 2.17 6.19
N LYS A 148 30.30 2.50 7.13
CA LYS A 148 31.60 3.13 6.84
C LYS A 148 32.53 2.34 5.89
N ARG A 149 32.27 1.06 5.66
CA ARG A 149 33.04 0.20 4.74
C ARG A 149 32.45 0.18 3.33
N GLY A 150 31.38 0.95 3.08
CA GLY A 150 30.71 1.05 1.79
C GLY A 150 29.67 -0.04 1.51
N LEU A 151 29.32 -0.87 2.50
CA LEU A 151 28.25 -1.86 2.35
C LEU A 151 26.89 -1.19 2.55
N THR A 152 26.10 -1.17 1.49
CA THR A 152 24.70 -0.71 1.49
C THR A 152 23.76 -1.89 1.74
N ILE A 153 22.85 -1.74 2.70
CA ILE A 153 21.82 -2.73 3.02
C ILE A 153 20.47 -2.04 2.99
N GLY A 154 19.50 -2.68 2.32
CA GLY A 154 18.10 -2.33 2.35
C GLY A 154 17.27 -3.58 2.59
N VAL A 155 16.50 -3.61 3.67
CA VAL A 155 15.57 -4.68 4.01
C VAL A 155 14.21 -4.06 4.28
N ILE A 156 13.16 -4.69 3.80
CA ILE A 156 11.79 -4.27 4.04
C ILE A 156 10.89 -5.48 4.22
N GLU A 157 10.04 -5.41 5.21
CA GLU A 157 9.08 -6.44 5.58
C GLU A 157 7.74 -5.78 5.87
N SER A 158 6.65 -6.41 5.46
CA SER A 158 5.31 -5.87 5.59
C SER A 158 4.32 -6.99 5.81
N VAL A 159 3.29 -6.71 6.62
CA VAL A 159 2.18 -7.63 6.85
C VAL A 159 0.90 -6.97 6.35
N THR A 160 0.20 -7.67 5.47
CA THR A 160 -1.11 -7.26 4.93
C THR A 160 -2.25 -7.98 5.63
N ALA A 161 -3.43 -7.38 5.62
CA ALA A 161 -4.62 -7.96 6.22
C ALA A 161 -5.32 -8.90 5.25
N ARG A 162 -5.79 -10.05 5.76
CA ARG A 162 -6.77 -10.89 5.07
C ARG A 162 -7.98 -10.03 4.70
N SER A 163 -8.30 -9.98 3.42
CA SER A 163 -9.36 -9.13 2.88
C SER A 163 -10.50 -9.96 2.31
N SER A 164 -11.72 -9.46 2.48
CA SER A 164 -12.92 -10.08 1.92
C SER A 164 -13.80 -9.04 1.24
N ALA A 165 -14.40 -9.42 0.12
CA ALA A 165 -15.39 -8.64 -0.59
C ALA A 165 -16.80 -9.10 -0.18
N LYS A 166 -17.71 -8.15 0.01
CA LYS A 166 -19.13 -8.46 0.13
C LYS A 166 -19.69 -8.78 -1.25
N VAL A 167 -20.52 -9.81 -1.33
CA VAL A 167 -21.08 -10.28 -2.59
C VAL A 167 -22.58 -10.54 -2.41
N MET A 168 -23.39 -10.01 -3.31
CA MET A 168 -24.82 -10.31 -3.42
C MET A 168 -25.03 -11.20 -4.64
N ARG A 169 -25.73 -12.33 -4.49
CA ARG A 169 -26.10 -13.22 -5.61
C ARG A 169 -27.56 -13.60 -5.46
N ASP A 170 -28.39 -13.25 -6.45
CA ASP A 170 -29.83 -13.51 -6.45
C ASP A 170 -30.53 -13.04 -5.16
N GLY A 171 -30.09 -11.89 -4.64
CA GLY A 171 -30.59 -11.30 -3.39
C GLY A 171 -30.01 -11.88 -2.10
N VAL A 172 -29.12 -12.87 -2.17
CA VAL A 172 -28.43 -13.45 -0.99
C VAL A 172 -27.06 -12.78 -0.79
N GLU A 173 -26.84 -12.20 0.38
CA GLU A 173 -25.54 -11.64 0.77
C GLU A 173 -24.58 -12.70 1.30
N SER A 174 -23.31 -12.59 0.90
CA SER A 174 -22.20 -13.45 1.31
C SER A 174 -20.89 -12.67 1.35
N LYS A 175 -19.82 -13.29 1.86
CA LYS A 175 -18.46 -12.71 1.84
C LYS A 175 -17.50 -13.70 1.20
N ASP A 176 -16.80 -13.24 0.18
CA ASP A 176 -15.76 -14.01 -0.49
C ASP A 176 -14.39 -13.48 -0.04
N VAL A 177 -13.46 -14.38 0.26
CA VAL A 177 -12.08 -14.00 0.59
C VAL A 177 -11.37 -13.64 -0.70
N VAL A 178 -10.86 -12.41 -0.76
CA VAL A 178 -10.19 -11.86 -1.94
C VAL A 178 -8.67 -11.78 -1.76
N GLU A 179 -8.21 -11.77 -0.51
CA GLU A 179 -6.79 -11.85 -0.17
C GLU A 179 -6.64 -12.71 1.10
N PRO A 180 -5.90 -13.84 1.06
CA PRO A 180 -5.54 -14.60 2.24
C PRO A 180 -4.44 -13.89 3.07
N LEU A 181 -4.07 -14.47 4.21
CA LEU A 181 -2.88 -14.06 4.99
C LEU A 181 -1.65 -14.84 4.51
#